data_AF-A0A314KRL4-F1
#
_entry.id   AF-A0A314KRL4-F1
#
_cell.length_a   1.000
_cell.length_b   1.000
_cell.length_c   1.000
_cell.angle_alpha   90.00
_cell.angle_beta   90.00
_cell.angle_gamma   90.00
#
_symmetry.space_group_name_H-M   'P 1'
#
loop_
_entity.id
_entity.type
_entity.pdbx_description
1 polymer ?
#
loop_
_entity_poly.entity_id
_entity_poly.type
_entity_poly.pdbx_seq_one_letter_code
_entity_poly.pdbx_strand_id
1 'polypeptide(L)'
;MSSIINYPNNVYPNTKIMFILLSQAFVNQVKGISRTENIEKLTGLRPCFNIFSHKIVSLPELKFHFKGGSEMALPLANYFSIAGK
;
A
#
# COMPACT_ATOMS: atom_id res chain seq x y z
N MET A 1 4.94 14.93 -24.96
CA MET A 1 5.61 15.79 -23.97
C MET A 1 5.58 15.05 -22.65
N SER A 2 6.65 14.33 -22.31
CA SER A 2 6.71 13.53 -21.08
C SER A 2 7.37 14.37 -20.00
N SER A 3 6.58 14.85 -19.05
CA SER A 3 7.09 15.62 -17.91
C SER A 3 7.86 14.68 -16.98
N ILE A 4 9.18 14.81 -16.95
CA ILE A 4 10.03 14.16 -15.94
C ILE A 4 9.75 14.86 -14.62
N ILE A 5 9.13 14.16 -13.67
CA ILE A 5 8.97 14.67 -12.30
C ILE A 5 10.35 14.64 -11.65
N ASN A 6 10.99 15.81 -11.54
CA ASN A 6 12.23 15.98 -10.80
C ASN A 6 11.90 16.00 -9.30
N TYR A 7 12.15 14.90 -8.60
CA TYR A 7 12.02 14.84 -7.14
C TYR A 7 13.31 15.38 -6.48
N PRO A 8 13.26 16.49 -5.73
CA PRO A 8 14.44 17.02 -5.05
C PRO A 8 14.98 16.02 -4.01
N ASN A 9 16.29 15.80 -4.02
CA ASN A 9 17.04 14.80 -3.25
C ASN A 9 16.97 14.93 -1.71
N ASN A 10 16.18 15.87 -1.18
CA ASN A 10 16.17 16.26 0.23
C ASN A 10 14.83 15.93 0.94
N VAL A 11 13.93 15.20 0.25
CA VAL A 11 12.54 14.95 0.68
C VAL A 11 12.28 13.45 0.92
N TYR A 12 13.31 12.64 1.15
CA TYR A 12 13.11 11.24 1.51
C TYR A 12 13.02 11.09 3.03
N PRO A 13 11.81 10.99 3.63
CA PRO A 13 11.68 10.47 4.98
C PRO A 13 12.30 9.08 5.00
N ASN A 14 12.89 8.69 6.13
CA ASN A 14 13.44 7.35 6.32
C ASN A 14 12.45 6.31 5.74
N THR A 15 12.82 5.69 4.62
CA THR A 15 11.91 4.86 3.80
C THR A 15 11.28 3.75 4.63
N LYS A 16 12.00 3.26 5.64
CA LYS A 16 11.52 2.27 6.61
C LYS A 16 10.39 2.82 7.47
N ILE A 17 10.52 4.04 7.99
CA ILE A 17 9.47 4.69 8.80
C ILE A 17 8.23 4.95 7.95
N MET A 18 8.40 5.48 6.74
CA MET A 18 7.28 5.75 5.83
C MET A 18 6.51 4.47 5.51
N PHE A 19 7.22 3.39 5.19
CA PHE A 19 6.61 2.09 4.95
C PHE A 19 5.85 1.57 6.19
N ILE A 20 6.44 1.66 7.39
CA ILE A 20 5.79 1.21 8.63
C ILE A 20 4.48 1.98 8.85
N LEU A 21 4.50 3.31 8.76
CA LEU A 21 3.32 4.15 8.98
C LEU A 21 2.22 3.86 7.94
N LEU A 22 2.58 3.76 6.66
CA LEU A 22 1.63 3.45 5.59
C LEU A 22 1.02 2.06 5.78
N SER A 23 1.87 1.05 6.05
CA SER A 23 1.41 -0.33 6.26
C SER A 23 0.46 -0.43 7.46
N GLN A 24 0.73 0.29 8.56
CA GLN A 24 -0.15 0.31 9.73
C GLN A 24 -1.49 1.00 9.42
N ALA A 25 -1.48 2.08 8.65
CA ALA A 25 -2.70 2.74 8.20
C ALA A 25 -3.59 1.81 7.36
N PHE A 26 -2.98 0.98 6.50
CA PHE A 26 -3.69 -0.04 5.72
C PHE A 26 -4.33 -1.10 6.63
N VAL A 27 -3.55 -1.63 7.59
CA VAL A 27 -4.04 -2.64 8.55
C VAL A 27 -5.22 -2.10 9.36
N ASN A 28 -5.19 -0.84 9.78
CA ASN A 28 -6.28 -0.22 10.54
C ASN A 28 -7.55 0.00 9.70
N GLN A 29 -7.40 0.20 8.39
CA GLN A 29 -8.53 0.45 7.48
C GLN A 29 -9.18 -0.84 6.96
N VAL A 30 -8.41 -1.93 6.83
CA VAL A 30 -8.95 -3.24 6.43
C VAL A 30 -9.63 -3.90 7.64
N LYS A 31 -10.97 -3.82 7.69
CA LYS A 31 -11.77 -4.34 8.81
C LYS A 31 -12.21 -5.78 8.56
N GLY A 32 -12.17 -6.61 9.60
CA GLY A 32 -12.75 -7.96 9.58
C GLY A 32 -11.96 -8.99 8.77
N ILE A 33 -10.72 -8.69 8.39
CA ILE A 33 -9.83 -9.61 7.69
C ILE A 33 -8.49 -9.66 8.40
N SER A 34 -8.11 -10.86 8.86
CA SER A 34 -6.85 -11.09 9.56
C SER A 34 -5.66 -11.06 8.61
N ARG A 35 -4.52 -10.60 9.13
CA ARG A 35 -3.23 -10.71 8.44
C ARG A 35 -2.74 -12.15 8.39
N THR A 36 -1.93 -12.46 7.39
CA THR A 36 -1.32 -13.79 7.21
C THR A 36 0.20 -13.71 7.28
N GLU A 37 0.73 -13.64 8.50
CA GLU A 37 2.18 -13.46 8.74
C GLU A 37 3.06 -14.54 8.09
N ASN A 38 2.56 -15.77 7.96
CA ASN A 38 3.30 -16.84 7.30
C ASN A 38 3.54 -16.55 5.81
N ILE A 39 2.54 -16.00 5.11
CA ILE A 39 2.67 -15.58 3.71
C ILE A 39 3.55 -14.33 3.61
N GLU A 40 3.46 -13.42 4.58
CA GLU A 40 4.33 -12.24 4.63
C GLU A 40 5.81 -12.64 4.75
N LYS A 41 6.13 -13.60 5.62
CA LYS A 41 7.50 -14.13 5.79
C LYS A 41 7.99 -14.86 4.53
N LEU A 42 7.11 -15.62 3.88
CA LEU A 42 7.45 -16.41 2.68
C LEU A 42 7.72 -15.52 1.46
N THR A 43 6.93 -14.46 1.28
CA THR A 43 6.97 -13.63 0.06
C THR A 43 7.78 -12.35 0.23
N GLY A 44 8.02 -11.91 1.47
CA GLY A 44 8.56 -10.59 1.76
C GLY A 44 7.54 -9.44 1.57
N LEU A 45 6.32 -9.74 1.10
CA LEU A 45 5.25 -8.77 0.92
C LEU A 45 4.50 -8.59 2.25
N ARG A 46 4.23 -7.35 2.64
CA ARG A 46 3.43 -7.06 3.83
C ARG A 46 2.76 -5.68 3.74
N PRO A 47 1.56 -5.50 4.31
CA PRO A 47 0.75 -6.53 4.96
C PRO A 47 0.05 -7.46 3.95
N CYS A 48 -0.11 -8.74 4.28
CA CYS A 48 -0.91 -9.69 3.50
C CYS A 48 -2.18 -10.07 4.27
N PHE A 49 -3.33 -10.10 3.59
CA PHE A 49 -4.64 -10.36 4.20
C PHE A 49 -5.23 -11.68 3.67
N ASN A 50 -5.82 -12.50 4.53
CA ASN A 50 -6.47 -13.75 4.11
C ASN A 50 -7.85 -13.47 3.53
N ILE A 51 -7.95 -13.47 2.20
CA ILE A 51 -9.20 -13.18 1.49
C ILE A 51 -10.01 -14.41 1.08
N PHE A 52 -9.49 -15.64 1.31
CA PHE A 52 -10.13 -16.88 0.83
C PHE A 52 -11.52 -17.10 1.42
N SER A 53 -11.76 -16.65 2.65
CA SER A 53 -13.05 -16.76 3.32
C SER A 53 -14.03 -15.62 3.01
N HIS A 54 -13.64 -14.64 2.20
CA HIS A 54 -14.39 -13.40 2.01
C HIS A 54 -14.84 -13.24 0.55
N LYS A 55 -16.17 -13.20 0.34
CA LYS A 55 -16.75 -12.98 -0.99
C LYS A 55 -16.50 -11.57 -1.53
N ILE A 56 -16.44 -10.58 -0.64
CA ILE A 56 -16.20 -9.17 -0.97
C ILE A 56 -15.18 -8.66 0.03
N VAL A 57 -14.14 -8.01 -0.49
CA VAL A 57 -13.06 -7.43 0.30
C VAL A 57 -12.98 -5.94 0.00
N SER A 58 -13.13 -5.12 1.03
CA SER A 58 -12.95 -3.67 0.93
C SER A 58 -11.49 -3.34 1.25
N LEU A 59 -10.77 -2.80 0.27
CA LEU A 59 -9.37 -2.39 0.41
C LEU A 59 -9.25 -0.87 0.39
N PRO A 60 -8.30 -0.29 1.14
CA PRO A 60 -8.10 1.15 1.20
C PRO A 60 -7.59 1.71 -0.14
N GLU A 61 -8.08 2.89 -0.49
CA GLU A 61 -7.56 3.69 -1.60
C GLU A 61 -6.22 4.33 -1.23
N LEU A 62 -5.29 4.40 -2.18
CA LEU A 62 -4.04 5.13 -2.02
C LEU A 62 -4.02 6.34 -2.95
N LYS A 63 -3.84 7.53 -2.36
CA LYS A 63 -3.69 8.78 -3.10
C LYS A 63 -2.33 9.42 -2.86
N PHE A 64 -1.73 9.93 -3.92
CA PHE A 64 -0.61 10.84 -3.81
C PHE A 64 -1.11 12.28 -3.82
N HIS A 65 -0.79 13.02 -2.76
CA HIS A 65 -1.07 14.45 -2.66
C HIS A 65 0.18 15.21 -3.07
N PHE A 66 0.10 15.93 -4.18
CA PHE A 66 1.20 16.73 -4.70
C PHE A 66 1.14 18.16 -4.16
N LYS A 67 2.31 18.78 -4.08
CA LYS A 67 2.42 20.21 -3.80
C LYS A 67 1.58 20.98 -4.84
N GLY A 68 0.77 21.92 -4.37
CA GLY A 68 -0.22 22.62 -5.21
C GLY A 68 -1.62 22.02 -5.17
N GLY A 69 -1.86 20.98 -4.34
CA GLY A 69 -3.20 20.48 -4.03
C GLY A 69 -3.75 19.46 -5.04
N SER A 70 -2.96 19.04 -6.02
CA SER A 70 -3.36 17.98 -6.94
C SER A 70 -3.30 16.62 -6.26
N GLU A 71 -4.28 15.76 -6.55
CA GLU A 71 -4.36 14.39 -6.04
C GLU A 71 -4.30 13.38 -7.19
N MET A 72 -3.60 12.27 -6.97
CA MET A 72 -3.61 11.11 -7.87
C MET A 72 -4.05 9.88 -7.10
N ALA A 73 -5.26 9.41 -7.39
CA ALA A 73 -5.71 8.09 -6.96
C ALA A 73 -4.99 7.01 -7.75
N LEU A 74 -4.36 6.07 -7.04
CA LEU A 74 -3.69 4.95 -7.67
C LEU A 74 -4.68 3.80 -7.90
N PRO A 75 -4.63 3.15 -9.09
CA PRO A 75 -5.32 1.89 -9.29
C PRO A 75 -4.87 0.83 -8.28
N LEU A 76 -5.80 0.04 -7.77
CA LEU A 76 -5.54 -1.01 -6.77
C LEU A 76 -4.40 -1.96 -7.20
N ALA A 77 -4.38 -2.33 -8.48
CA ALA A 77 -3.38 -3.24 -9.06
C ALA A 77 -1.94 -2.70 -9.00
N ASN A 78 -1.74 -1.39 -8.76
CA ASN A 78 -0.41 -0.81 -8.64
C ASN A 78 0.23 -1.03 -7.26
N TYR A 79 -0.57 -1.34 -6.23
CA TYR A 79 -0.08 -1.42 -4.85
C TYR A 79 -0.63 -2.61 -4.05
N PHE A 80 -1.54 -3.40 -4.61
CA PHE A 80 -1.89 -4.73 -4.13
C PHE A 80 -1.51 -5.80 -5.15
N SER A 81 -1.09 -6.95 -4.64
CA SER A 81 -0.82 -8.15 -5.42
C SER A 81 -1.49 -9.35 -4.78
N ILE A 82 -1.92 -10.30 -5.61
CA ILE A 82 -2.35 -11.61 -5.13
C ILE A 82 -1.07 -12.40 -4.84
N ALA A 83 -0.93 -12.83 -3.58
CA ALA A 83 0.25 -13.54 -3.10
C ALA A 83 -0.18 -14.78 -2.31
N GLY A 84 0.57 -15.87 -2.48
CA GLY A 84 0.22 -17.19 -1.96
C GLY A 84 0.16 -18.22 -3.08
N LYS A 85 -0.11 -19.47 -2.71
CA LYS A 85 -0.27 -20.60 -3.62
C LYS A 85 -1.67 -21.17 -3.47
#